data_AF-A0A4R2KVP7-F1
#
_entry.id   AF-A0A4R2KVP7-F1
#
_cell.length_a   1.000
_cell.length_b   1.000
_cell.length_c   1.000
_cell.angle_alpha   90.00
_cell.angle_beta   90.00
_cell.angle_gamma   90.00
#
_symmetry.space_group_name_H-M   'P 1'
#
loop_
_entity.id
_entity.type
_entity.pdbx_description
1 polymer ?
#
loop_
_entity_poly.entity_id
_entity_poly.type
_entity_poly.pdbx_seq_one_letter_code
_entity_poly.pdbx_strand_id
1 'polypeptide(L)'
;MNSLGLILGVFVVPLAMLVACHRFRRLSRQQRRIVWGLIIGYGLALLLVLPALFIPPVMWAPDQPVRTFLAYWGLFLIPVTGALAGRLLPLRPDKLPENP
;
A
#
# COMPACT_ATOMS: atom_id res chain seq x y z
N MET A 1 9.89 18.04 -11.52
CA MET A 1 8.45 17.71 -11.51
C MET A 1 8.31 16.20 -11.64
N ASN A 2 8.08 15.45 -10.55
CA ASN A 2 7.99 13.99 -10.56
C ASN A 2 6.53 13.52 -10.39
N SER A 3 5.66 13.92 -11.31
CA SER A 3 4.23 13.57 -11.29
C SER A 3 3.97 12.07 -11.54
N LEU A 4 4.97 11.35 -12.05
CA LEU A 4 4.86 9.92 -12.38
C LEU A 4 4.47 9.06 -11.18
N GLY A 5 5.10 9.26 -10.02
CA GLY A 5 4.79 8.47 -8.83
C GLY A 5 3.34 8.64 -8.39
N LEU A 6 2.78 9.83 -8.54
CA LEU A 6 1.39 10.14 -8.21
C LEU A 6 0.44 9.46 -9.20
N ILE A 7 0.72 9.53 -10.50
CA ILE A 7 -0.08 8.84 -11.53
C ILE A 7 -0.08 7.33 -11.29
N LEU A 8 1.09 6.74 -11.03
CA LEU A 8 1.20 5.32 -10.72
C LEU A 8 0.45 4.96 -9.44
N GLY A 9 0.61 5.75 -8.38
CA GLY A 9 -0.07 5.54 -7.11
C GLY A 9 -1.59 5.64 -7.20
N VAL A 10 -2.11 6.62 -7.93
CA VAL A 10 -3.56 6.90 -8.01
C VAL A 10 -4.27 5.97 -9.01
N PHE A 11 -3.63 5.59 -10.12
CA PHE A 11 -4.30 4.81 -11.16
C PHE A 11 -3.83 3.36 -11.21
N VAL A 12 -2.52 3.13 -11.19
CA VAL A 12 -1.97 1.78 -11.39
C VAL A 12 -2.17 0.91 -10.15
N VAL A 13 -2.00 1.46 -8.94
CA VAL A 13 -2.19 0.66 -7.71
C VAL A 13 -3.65 0.22 -7.53
N PRO A 14 -4.68 1.10 -7.65
CA PRO A 14 -6.07 0.67 -7.56
C PRO A 14 -6.49 -0.29 -8.69
N LEU A 15 -5.98 -0.09 -9.91
CA LEU A 15 -6.23 -1.02 -11.01
C LEU A 15 -5.65 -2.41 -10.71
N ALA A 16 -4.42 -2.48 -10.21
CA ALA A 16 -3.80 -3.73 -9.80
C ALA A 16 -4.58 -4.41 -8.67
N MET A 17 -5.05 -3.64 -7.68
CA MET A 17 -5.93 -4.13 -6.62
C MET A 17 -7.24 -4.68 -7.17
N LEU A 18 -7.89 -3.98 -8.11
CA LEU A 18 -9.15 -4.42 -8.71
C LEU A 18 -8.97 -5.75 -9.48
N VAL A 19 -7.93 -5.84 -10.31
CA VAL A 19 -7.60 -7.07 -11.05
C VAL A 19 -7.30 -8.22 -10.09
N ALA A 20 -6.55 -7.95 -9.01
CA ALA A 20 -6.23 -8.93 -7.99
C ALA A 20 -7.47 -9.40 -7.23
N CYS A 21 -8.39 -8.49 -6.87
CA CYS A 21 -9.67 -8.80 -6.24
C CYS A 21 -10.57 -9.64 -7.16
N HIS A 22 -10.62 -9.32 -8.45
CA HIS A 22 -11.38 -10.11 -9.42
C HIS A 22 -10.86 -11.56 -9.52
N ARG A 23 -9.53 -11.73 -9.46
CA ARG A 23 -8.88 -13.05 -9.49
C ARG A 23 -8.79 -13.74 -8.14
N PHE A 24 -9.24 -13.11 -7.05
CA PHE A 24 -8.92 -13.50 -5.68
C PHE A 24 -9.28 -14.95 -5.34
N ARG A 25 -10.42 -15.44 -5.87
CA ARG A 25 -10.86 -16.83 -5.67
C ARG A 25 -9.88 -17.86 -6.23
N ARG A 26 -9.15 -17.52 -7.29
CA ARG A 26 -8.18 -18.40 -7.97
C ARG A 26 -6.74 -18.25 -7.45
N LEU A 27 -6.49 -17.32 -6.54
CA LEU A 27 -5.15 -17.05 -6.02
C LEU A 27 -4.71 -18.08 -4.97
N SER A 28 -3.43 -18.45 -4.99
CA SER A 28 -2.80 -19.26 -3.95
C SER A 28 -2.75 -18.52 -2.61
N ARG A 29 -2.50 -19.24 -1.51
CA ARG A 29 -2.39 -18.62 -0.17
C ARG A 29 -1.34 -17.51 -0.13
N GLN A 30 -0.19 -17.70 -0.76
CA GLN A 30 0.86 -16.68 -0.81
C GLN A 30 0.44 -15.45 -1.63
N GLN A 31 -0.19 -15.65 -2.78
CA GLN A 31 -0.69 -14.54 -3.60
C GLN A 31 -1.75 -13.73 -2.86
N ARG A 32 -2.67 -14.38 -2.14
CA ARG A 32 -3.66 -13.69 -1.30
C ARG A 32 -3.01 -12.82 -0.23
N ARG A 33 -1.89 -13.26 0.38
CA ARG A 33 -1.13 -12.46 1.35
C ARG A 33 -0.52 -11.21 0.72
N ILE A 34 0.03 -11.33 -0.49
CA ILE A 34 0.56 -10.19 -1.25
C ILE A 34 -0.55 -9.18 -1.52
N VAL A 35 -1.72 -9.65 -1.96
CA VAL A 35 -2.89 -8.79 -2.23
C VAL A 35 -3.37 -8.09 -0.96
N TRP A 36 -3.47 -8.81 0.16
CA TRP A 36 -3.82 -8.19 1.45
C TRP A 36 -2.77 -7.18 1.91
N GLY A 37 -1.49 -7.49 1.74
CA GLY A 37 -0.40 -6.56 2.02
C GLY A 37 -0.48 -5.29 1.17
N LEU A 38 -0.83 -5.41 -0.11
CA LEU A 38 -1.08 -4.29 -1.02
C LEU A 38 -2.27 -3.43 -0.54
N ILE A 39 -3.39 -4.07 -0.17
CA ILE A 39 -4.60 -3.38 0.31
C ILE A 39 -4.31 -2.62 1.61
N ILE A 40 -3.69 -3.28 2.59
CA ILE A 40 -3.34 -2.67 3.88
C ILE A 40 -2.35 -1.53 3.68
N GLY A 41 -1.30 -1.76 2.87
CA GLY A 41 -0.33 -0.73 2.53
C GLY A 41 -0.96 0.48 1.84
N TYR A 42 -1.92 0.27 0.93
CA TYR A 42 -2.67 1.37 0.29
C TYR A 42 -3.56 2.12 1.28
N GLY A 43 -4.22 1.43 2.19
CA GLY A 43 -4.97 2.08 3.29
C GLY A 43 -4.07 2.96 4.16
N LEU A 44 -2.90 2.45 4.58
CA LEU A 44 -1.91 3.22 5.33
C LEU A 44 -1.37 4.41 4.52
N ALA A 45 -1.13 4.21 3.23
CA ALA A 45 -0.70 5.29 2.34
C ALA A 45 -1.72 6.43 2.31
N LEU A 46 -3.02 6.13 2.19
CA LEU A 46 -4.08 7.14 2.24
C LEU A 46 -4.08 7.90 3.58
N LEU A 47 -3.93 7.20 4.70
CA LEU A 47 -3.87 7.82 6.03
C LEU A 47 -2.70 8.78 6.20
N LEU A 48 -1.57 8.55 5.52
CA LEU A 48 -0.38 9.41 5.61
C LEU A 48 -0.37 10.51 4.54
N VAL A 49 -0.78 10.18 3.32
CA VAL A 49 -0.70 11.08 2.16
C VAL A 49 -1.83 12.11 2.18
N LEU A 50 -3.04 11.76 2.60
CA LEU A 50 -4.14 12.73 2.66
C LEU A 50 -3.83 13.90 3.61
N PRO A 51 -3.36 13.69 4.86
CA PRO A 51 -2.90 14.80 5.68
C PRO A 51 -1.77 15.59 5.02
N ALA A 52 -0.82 14.93 4.35
CA ALA A 52 0.29 15.60 3.66
C ALA A 52 -0.19 16.54 2.54
N LEU A 53 -1.30 16.20 1.87
CA LEU A 53 -1.91 16.99 0.81
C LEU A 53 -2.83 18.10 1.34
N PHE A 54 -3.59 17.85 2.42
CA PHE A 54 -4.56 18.79 2.95
C PHE A 54 -3.95 19.80 3.95
N ILE A 55 -2.85 19.46 4.62
CA ILE A 55 -2.18 20.40 5.52
C ILE A 55 -1.53 21.52 4.69
N PRO A 56 -1.87 22.80 4.94
CA PRO A 56 -1.35 23.93 4.19
C PRO A 56 0.19 23.95 4.16
N PRO A 57 0.83 24.31 3.03
CA PRO A 57 2.28 24.34 2.91
C PRO A 57 2.99 25.18 3.98
N VAL A 58 2.35 26.25 4.47
CA VAL A 58 2.89 27.13 5.53
C VAL A 58 3.07 26.43 6.89
N MET A 59 2.36 25.32 7.13
CA MET A 59 2.52 24.53 8.36
C MET A 59 3.64 23.49 8.25
N TRP A 60 4.25 23.35 7.07
CA TRP A 60 5.43 22.51 6.86
C TRP A 60 6.68 23.37 6.96
N ALA A 61 7.79 22.81 7.47
CA ALA A 61 9.04 23.55 7.44
C ALA A 61 9.49 23.78 5.97
N PRO A 62 10.17 24.91 5.68
CA PRO A 62 10.42 25.38 4.30
C PRO A 62 11.15 24.38 3.39
N ASP A 63 11.88 23.44 3.97
CA ASP A 63 12.77 22.49 3.31
C ASP A 63 12.34 21.02 3.49
N GLN A 64 11.12 20.71 3.93
CA GLN A 64 10.76 19.33 4.27
C GLN A 64 10.64 18.39 3.05
N PRO A 65 11.58 17.43 2.87
CA PRO A 65 11.50 16.47 1.77
C PRO A 65 10.38 15.45 2.00
N VAL A 66 9.96 15.25 3.25
CA VAL A 66 8.92 14.29 3.66
C VAL A 66 7.58 14.60 3.00
N ARG A 67 7.16 15.86 2.99
CA ARG A 67 5.91 16.29 2.34
C ARG A 67 5.90 15.91 0.87
N THR A 68 6.97 16.32 0.17
CA THR A 68 7.15 16.08 -1.26
C THR A 68 7.17 14.58 -1.55
N PHE A 69 7.91 13.82 -0.75
CA PHE A 69 7.95 12.36 -0.89
C PHE A 69 6.57 11.73 -0.72
N LEU A 70 5.84 12.06 0.34
CA LEU A 70 4.49 11.54 0.58
C LEU A 70 3.52 11.91 -0.54
N ALA A 71 3.51 13.18 -0.94
CA ALA A 71 2.63 13.69 -1.97
C ALA A 71 2.84 13.01 -3.34
N TYR A 72 4.09 12.76 -3.74
CA TYR A 72 4.39 12.22 -5.06
C TYR A 72 4.60 10.72 -5.11
N TRP A 73 5.03 10.07 -4.02
CA TRP A 73 5.42 8.66 -4.04
C TRP A 73 4.73 7.81 -2.99
N GLY A 74 4.12 8.41 -1.97
CA GLY A 74 3.50 7.67 -0.85
C GLY A 74 2.44 6.68 -1.32
N LEU A 75 1.56 7.09 -2.22
CA LEU A 75 0.49 6.23 -2.78
C LEU A 75 1.00 5.11 -3.69
N PHE A 76 2.27 5.10 -4.07
CA PHE A 76 2.87 4.04 -4.88
C PHE A 76 3.79 3.15 -4.04
N LEU A 77 4.74 3.74 -3.31
CA LEU A 77 5.77 2.99 -2.61
C LEU A 77 5.24 2.27 -1.35
N ILE A 78 4.38 2.90 -0.56
CA ILE A 78 3.85 2.31 0.68
C ILE A 78 2.99 1.04 0.39
N PRO A 79 2.10 1.02 -0.61
CA PRO A 79 1.40 -0.20 -1.00
C PRO A 79 2.35 -1.28 -1.52
N VAL A 80 3.35 -0.90 -2.32
CA VAL A 80 4.33 -1.85 -2.88
C VAL A 80 5.14 -2.50 -1.77
N THR A 81 5.58 -1.74 -0.76
CA THR A 81 6.26 -2.32 0.41
C THR A 81 5.32 -3.19 1.23
N GLY A 82 4.04 -2.84 1.38
CA GLY A 82 3.03 -3.70 1.99
C GLY A 82 2.85 -5.03 1.27
N ALA A 83 2.82 -5.01 -0.07
CA ALA A 83 2.74 -6.21 -0.90
C ALA A 83 3.99 -7.10 -0.75
N LEU A 84 5.18 -6.48 -0.73
CA LEU A 84 6.45 -7.17 -0.48
C LEU A 84 6.49 -7.79 0.93
N ALA A 85 6.02 -7.08 1.95
CA ALA A 85 5.90 -7.61 3.30
C ALA A 85 4.97 -8.83 3.35
N GLY A 86 3.83 -8.78 2.65
CA GLY A 86 2.91 -9.92 2.51
C GLY A 86 3.52 -11.13 1.81
N ARG A 87 4.56 -10.94 0.98
CA ARG A 87 5.33 -12.02 0.36
C ARG A 87 6.35 -12.63 1.32
N LEU A 88 7.04 -11.78 2.09
CA LEU A 88 8.23 -12.13 2.85
C LEU A 88 7.92 -12.60 4.27
N LEU A 89 6.84 -12.15 4.88
CA LEU A 89 6.49 -12.51 6.26
C LEU A 89 5.81 -13.89 6.30
N PRO A 90 6.43 -14.89 6.95
CA PRO A 90 5.80 -16.18 7.17
C PRO A 90 4.72 -16.02 8.25
N LEU A 91 3.44 -15.94 7.86
CA LEU A 91 2.36 -16.13 8.84
C LEU A 91 2.43 -17.58 9.32
N ARG A 92 2.64 -17.72 10.64
CA ARG A 92 2.67 -18.96 11.40
C ARG A 92 1.45 -19.81 11.00
N PRO A 93 1.61 -21.10 10.69
CA PRO A 93 0.47 -21.96 10.52
C PRO A 93 -0.27 -22.01 11.86
N ASP A 94 -1.48 -21.46 11.90
CA ASP A 94 -2.39 -21.72 13.01
C ASP A 94 -2.56 -23.24 13.06
N LYS A 95 -1.97 -23.86 14.09
CA LYS A 95 -2.35 -25.21 14.49
C LYS A 95 -3.81 -25.08 14.88
N LEU A 96 -4.72 -25.49 14.00
CA LEU A 96 -6.11 -25.71 14.38
C LEU A 96 -6.06 -26.67 15.57
N PRO A 97 -6.74 -26.38 16.70
CA PRO A 97 -6.82 -27.33 17.79
C PRO A 97 -7.39 -28.62 17.21
N GLU A 98 -6.63 -29.71 17.35
CA GLU A 98 -7.14 -31.06 17.11
C GLU A 98 -8.32 -31.24 18.06
N ASN A 99 -9.52 -31.22 17.50
CA ASN A 99 -10.73 -31.48 18.27
C ASN A 99 -10.66 -32.95 18.73
N PRO A 100 -10.75 -33.24 20.05
CA PRO A 100 -10.76 -34.61 20.57
C PRO A 100 -12.02 -35.37 20.16
#